data_AF-A0AAN6PC14-F1
#
_entry.id   AF-A0AAN6PC14-F1
#
_cell.length_a   1.000
_cell.length_b   1.000
_cell.length_c   1.000
_cell.angle_alpha   90.00
_cell.angle_beta   90.00
_cell.angle_gamma   90.00
#
_symmetry.space_group_name_H-M   'P 1'
#
loop_
_entity.id
_entity.type
_entity.pdbx_description
1 polymer ?
#
loop_
_entity_poly.entity_id
_entity_poly.type
_entity_poly.pdbx_seq_one_letter_code
_entity_poly.pdbx_strand_id
1 'polypeptide(L)'
;MAYFIEGPLADELGLYWAGKTDKEGKKHKKAQQPILTIENYVRMQMQHWTRDGYQYRNEGNRVDNTNLLNNHCFTSARLSEVCQAVYDDLECILSWSGGEPEFRIKFKREECKGKDEKQPEHPFGEQIVGPDGVPPPLFAQPMLHWLANIISSRVFADYQTVEQALAARPPKNSGSYRVVPWAKAKENEPVFPKWTANGRGKKPRTPTSWANQAYDWARRANFVTQVFGMYAPRRAQLINVNNKYSLGEVLRFAS
;
A
#
# COMPACT_ATOMS: atom_id res chain seq x y z
N MET A 1 4.28 -24.93 11.18
CA MET A 1 3.32 -26.01 11.46
C MET A 1 1.93 -25.39 11.61
N ALA A 2 0.94 -25.97 10.94
CA ALA A 2 -0.39 -25.42 10.74
C ALA A 2 -1.23 -25.48 12.02
N TYR A 3 -1.82 -24.35 12.43
CA TYR A 3 -2.65 -24.19 13.64
C TYR A 3 -4.09 -23.79 13.30
N PHE A 4 -4.68 -24.39 12.28
CA PHE A 4 -5.90 -23.85 11.70
C PHE A 4 -7.08 -24.81 11.86
N ILE A 5 -7.80 -24.57 12.98
CA ILE A 5 -9.20 -24.91 13.32
C ILE A 5 -9.41 -26.18 14.18
N GLU A 6 -10.08 -26.10 15.35
CA GLU A 6 -10.52 -27.31 16.08
C GLU A 6 -11.91 -27.22 16.76
N GLY A 7 -12.67 -28.33 16.66
CA GLY A 7 -14.11 -28.54 16.99
C GLY A 7 -15.03 -28.26 15.79
N PRO A 8 -16.29 -28.79 15.70
CA PRO A 8 -16.93 -29.31 14.46
C PRO A 8 -17.02 -28.54 13.12
N LEU A 9 -16.33 -27.43 12.91
CA LEU A 9 -15.97 -26.71 11.67
C LEU A 9 -15.45 -25.30 12.03
N ALA A 10 -14.82 -25.16 13.20
CA ALA A 10 -14.40 -23.98 13.95
C ALA A 10 -15.23 -23.48 15.15
N ASP A 11 -16.42 -23.93 15.51
CA ASP A 11 -17.08 -25.19 15.15
C ASP A 11 -18.00 -25.11 13.92
N GLU A 12 -18.08 -23.94 13.29
CA GLU A 12 -18.41 -23.68 11.88
C GLU A 12 -18.17 -22.18 11.66
N LEU A 13 -16.89 -21.77 11.56
CA LEU A 13 -16.41 -20.41 11.20
C LEU A 13 -16.34 -19.31 12.30
N GLY A 14 -16.49 -19.62 13.59
CA GLY A 14 -16.55 -18.62 14.68
C GLY A 14 -15.30 -18.41 15.55
N LEU A 15 -14.08 -18.49 14.99
CA LEU A 15 -12.79 -18.54 15.71
C LEU A 15 -12.46 -17.30 16.58
N TYR A 16 -12.83 -17.42 17.86
CA TYR A 16 -12.40 -16.77 19.13
C TYR A 16 -11.90 -15.31 19.15
N TRP A 17 -12.73 -14.44 19.75
CA TRP A 17 -12.47 -13.01 19.95
C TRP A 17 -11.51 -12.73 21.12
N ALA A 18 -10.71 -11.67 20.94
CA ALA A 18 -9.59 -11.28 21.79
C ALA A 18 -9.97 -11.08 23.27
N GLY A 19 -9.30 -11.81 24.17
CA GLY A 19 -9.01 -11.38 25.55
C GLY A 19 -10.16 -10.94 26.44
N LYS A 20 -11.42 -11.15 26.02
CA LYS A 20 -12.60 -10.89 26.84
C LYS A 20 -12.92 -12.16 27.61
N THR A 21 -13.01 -12.00 28.91
CA THR A 21 -13.74 -12.91 29.78
C THR A 21 -15.20 -12.82 29.37
N ASP A 22 -15.84 -13.95 29.06
CA ASP A 22 -17.29 -13.96 28.87
C ASP A 22 -18.01 -13.59 30.18
N LYS A 23 -19.35 -13.47 30.13
CA LYS A 23 -20.16 -13.15 31.32
C LYS A 23 -20.08 -14.24 32.41
N GLU A 24 -19.50 -15.40 32.09
CA GLU A 24 -19.38 -16.59 32.92
C GLU A 24 -17.96 -16.78 33.46
N GLY A 25 -17.03 -15.87 33.18
CA GLY A 25 -15.66 -15.94 33.71
C GLY A 25 -14.66 -16.70 32.84
N LYS A 26 -15.04 -17.22 31.67
CA LYS A 26 -14.17 -18.03 30.81
C LYS A 26 -13.25 -17.15 29.96
N LYS A 27 -11.95 -17.42 30.05
CA LYS A 27 -10.93 -16.76 29.22
C LYS A 27 -10.79 -17.48 27.89
N HIS A 28 -11.07 -16.77 26.79
CA HIS A 28 -10.86 -17.30 25.44
C HIS A 28 -9.41 -17.10 24.98
N LYS A 29 -8.85 -18.10 24.29
CA LYS A 29 -7.55 -17.97 23.61
C LYS A 29 -7.66 -16.92 22.51
N LYS A 30 -6.63 -16.09 22.37
CA LYS A 30 -6.54 -15.09 21.30
C LYS A 30 -6.48 -15.81 19.95
N ALA A 31 -7.50 -15.66 19.10
CA ALA A 31 -7.40 -16.17 17.73
C ALA A 31 -6.20 -15.55 17.03
N GLN A 32 -5.52 -16.36 16.22
CA GLN A 32 -4.51 -15.84 15.32
C GLN A 32 -5.16 -14.79 14.43
N GLN A 33 -4.58 -13.60 14.48
CA GLN A 33 -5.04 -12.48 13.72
C GLN A 33 -4.68 -12.70 12.25
N PRO A 34 -5.61 -12.47 11.31
CA PRO A 34 -5.36 -12.72 9.89
C PRO A 34 -4.20 -11.86 9.37
N ILE A 35 -3.47 -12.42 8.41
CA ILE A 35 -2.39 -11.77 7.67
C ILE A 35 -2.71 -11.76 6.18
N LEU A 36 -2.29 -10.71 5.48
CA LEU A 36 -2.38 -10.69 4.02
C LEU A 36 -1.15 -11.41 3.45
N THR A 37 -1.35 -12.61 2.91
CA THR A 37 -0.28 -13.36 2.21
C THR A 37 -0.02 -12.78 0.82
N ILE A 38 1.12 -13.12 0.21
CA ILE A 38 1.42 -12.74 -1.18
C ILE A 38 0.36 -13.31 -2.14
N GLU A 39 -0.06 -14.56 -1.96
CA GLU A 39 -1.13 -15.17 -2.75
C GLU A 39 -2.43 -14.39 -2.65
N ASN A 40 -2.76 -13.94 -1.44
CA ASN A 40 -3.95 -13.14 -1.20
C ASN A 40 -3.85 -11.77 -1.90
N TYR A 41 -2.70 -11.10 -1.79
CA TYR A 41 -2.44 -9.86 -2.50
C TYR A 41 -2.59 -10.03 -4.03
N VAL A 42 -1.98 -11.07 -4.61
CA VAL A 42 -2.07 -11.37 -6.05
C VAL A 42 -3.50 -11.65 -6.45
N ARG A 43 -4.25 -12.46 -5.69
CA ARG A 43 -5.67 -12.74 -5.96
C ARG A 43 -6.52 -11.47 -5.95
N MET A 44 -6.31 -10.59 -4.98
CA MET A 44 -7.02 -9.30 -4.94
C MET A 44 -6.70 -8.45 -6.16
N GLN A 45 -5.43 -8.29 -6.52
CA GLN A 45 -5.01 -7.51 -7.69
C GLN A 45 -5.54 -8.10 -9.01
N MET A 46 -5.47 -9.42 -9.17
CA MET A 46 -6.03 -10.14 -10.33
C MET A 46 -7.55 -9.98 -10.41
N GLN A 47 -8.24 -10.03 -9.27
CA GLN A 47 -9.65 -9.71 -9.23
C GLN A 47 -9.86 -8.28 -9.73
N HIS A 48 -9.27 -7.29 -9.06
CA HIS A 48 -9.45 -5.86 -9.34
C HIS A 48 -9.18 -5.46 -10.77
N TRP A 49 -8.16 -6.01 -11.41
CA TRP A 49 -7.72 -5.60 -12.75
C TRP A 49 -8.32 -6.45 -13.88
N THR A 50 -8.59 -7.72 -13.64
CA THR A 50 -8.91 -8.67 -14.73
C THR A 50 -10.27 -9.32 -14.61
N ARG A 51 -10.77 -9.57 -13.39
CA ARG A 51 -11.96 -10.40 -13.17
C ARG A 51 -13.13 -9.67 -12.52
N ASP A 52 -12.86 -8.52 -11.91
CA ASP A 52 -13.87 -7.66 -11.31
C ASP A 52 -14.59 -6.97 -12.45
N GLY A 53 -15.74 -7.51 -12.88
CA GLY A 53 -16.64 -6.89 -13.87
C GLY A 53 -17.26 -5.57 -13.40
N TYR A 54 -16.71 -4.98 -12.33
CA TYR A 54 -17.11 -3.71 -11.78
C TYR A 54 -16.68 -2.57 -12.72
N GLN A 55 -17.65 -1.84 -13.25
CA GLN A 55 -17.39 -0.69 -14.10
C GLN A 55 -17.14 0.55 -13.24
N TYR A 56 -15.90 1.03 -13.21
CA TYR A 56 -15.56 2.26 -12.52
C TYR A 56 -16.03 3.46 -13.36
N ARG A 57 -16.93 4.26 -12.81
CA ARG A 57 -17.31 5.55 -13.43
C ARG A 57 -16.11 6.48 -13.64
N ASN A 58 -15.10 6.37 -12.77
CA ASN A 58 -13.83 7.06 -12.91
C ASN A 58 -12.70 6.06 -12.68
N GLU A 59 -11.96 5.69 -13.74
CA GLU A 59 -10.84 4.73 -13.64
C GLU A 59 -9.71 5.21 -12.71
N GLY A 60 -9.56 6.52 -12.50
CA GLY A 60 -8.62 7.05 -11.50
C GLY A 60 -8.89 6.53 -10.08
N ASN A 61 -10.16 6.24 -9.74
CA ASN A 61 -10.51 5.61 -8.46
C ASN A 61 -9.96 4.18 -8.35
N ARG A 62 -9.92 3.45 -9.47
CA ARG A 62 -9.38 2.09 -9.53
C ARG A 62 -7.88 2.10 -9.28
N VAL A 63 -7.16 3.04 -9.90
CA VAL A 63 -5.71 3.23 -9.68
C VAL A 63 -5.41 3.66 -8.24
N ASP A 64 -6.19 4.59 -7.68
CA ASP A 64 -6.08 4.99 -6.27
C ASP A 64 -6.29 3.81 -5.31
N ASN A 65 -7.29 2.95 -5.56
CA ASN A 65 -7.52 1.76 -4.75
C ASN A 65 -6.32 0.81 -4.77
N THR A 66 -5.70 0.63 -5.94
CA THR A 66 -4.48 -0.18 -6.06
C THR A 66 -3.32 0.44 -5.30
N ASN A 67 -3.09 1.75 -5.46
CA ASN A 67 -2.04 2.44 -4.72
C ASN A 67 -2.28 2.39 -3.21
N LEU A 68 -3.51 2.57 -2.73
CA LEU A 68 -3.84 2.45 -1.32
C LEU A 68 -3.52 1.04 -0.78
N LEU A 69 -3.89 -0.02 -1.50
CA LEU A 69 -3.54 -1.39 -1.11
C LEU A 69 -2.02 -1.59 -1.09
N ASN A 70 -1.33 -1.12 -2.13
CA ASN A 70 0.14 -1.19 -2.22
C ASN A 70 0.79 -0.48 -1.02
N ASN A 71 0.32 0.70 -0.62
CA ASN A 71 0.80 1.38 0.58
C ASN A 71 0.72 0.53 1.83
N HIS A 72 -0.38 -0.15 2.06
CA HIS A 72 -0.48 -1.04 3.22
C HIS A 72 0.38 -2.32 3.10
N CYS A 73 0.76 -2.72 1.88
CA CYS A 73 1.58 -3.91 1.63
C CYS A 73 3.09 -3.62 1.65
N PHE A 74 3.51 -2.38 1.36
CA PHE A 74 4.93 -2.00 1.27
C PHE A 74 5.37 -0.98 2.34
N THR A 75 4.46 -0.28 3.01
CA THR A 75 4.79 0.63 4.11
C THR A 75 4.07 0.26 5.41
N SER A 76 4.66 0.63 6.54
CA SER A 76 4.02 0.54 7.86
C SER A 76 3.19 1.79 8.16
N ALA A 77 2.75 2.58 7.19
CA ALA A 77 1.92 3.75 7.47
C ALA A 77 0.51 3.32 7.93
N ARG A 78 -0.06 4.05 8.89
CA ARG A 78 -1.43 3.80 9.37
C ARG A 78 -2.46 4.14 8.31
N LEU A 79 -3.64 3.54 8.43
CA LEU A 79 -4.78 3.80 7.56
C LEU A 79 -5.10 5.30 7.41
N SER A 80 -5.10 6.03 8.53
CA SER A 80 -5.37 7.47 8.54
C SER A 80 -4.25 8.27 7.88
N GLU A 81 -2.99 7.94 8.17
CA GLU A 81 -1.81 8.61 7.61
C GLU A 81 -1.82 8.49 6.08
N VAL A 82 -2.01 7.28 5.55
CA VAL A 82 -2.11 7.07 4.10
C VAL A 82 -3.31 7.81 3.50
N CYS A 83 -4.51 7.68 4.09
CA CYS A 83 -5.72 8.26 3.50
C CYS A 83 -5.76 9.79 3.52
N GLN A 84 -5.08 10.42 4.49
CA GLN A 84 -5.13 11.86 4.71
C GLN A 84 -3.90 12.59 4.17
N ALA A 85 -2.92 11.87 3.63
CA ALA A 85 -1.71 12.47 3.12
C ALA A 85 -1.94 13.45 1.96
N VAL A 86 -1.15 14.52 1.97
CA VAL A 86 -0.97 15.47 0.87
C VAL A 86 0.38 15.23 0.18
N TYR A 87 0.59 15.80 -1.00
CA TYR A 87 1.84 15.57 -1.74
C TYR A 87 3.08 16.04 -0.99
N ASP A 88 2.98 17.09 -0.18
CA ASP A 88 4.08 17.53 0.68
C ASP A 88 4.47 16.47 1.74
N ASP A 89 3.59 15.53 2.07
CA ASP A 89 3.90 14.43 2.99
C ASP A 89 4.74 13.34 2.32
N LEU A 90 5.01 13.44 1.02
CA LEU A 90 5.73 12.45 0.23
C LEU A 90 7.05 13.02 -0.30
N GLU A 91 8.01 12.12 -0.53
CA GLU A 91 9.21 12.37 -1.31
C GLU A 91 9.26 11.39 -2.48
N CYS A 92 9.47 11.93 -3.69
CA CYS A 92 9.79 11.15 -4.86
C CYS A 92 11.29 11.25 -5.14
N ILE A 93 11.98 10.12 -5.08
CA ILE A 93 13.41 10.00 -5.36
C ILE A 93 13.55 9.38 -6.73
N LEU A 94 14.33 10.01 -7.60
CA LEU A 94 14.75 9.47 -8.87
C LEU A 94 16.24 9.13 -8.77
N SER A 95 16.57 7.85 -8.89
CA SER A 95 17.94 7.36 -9.01
C SER A 95 18.22 6.81 -10.41
N TRP A 96 19.49 6.59 -10.75
CA TRP A 96 19.87 5.90 -11.98
C TRP A 96 20.67 4.65 -11.68
N SER A 97 20.21 3.52 -12.21
CA SER A 97 20.89 2.22 -12.11
C SER A 97 21.12 1.69 -13.51
N GLY A 98 22.38 1.42 -13.86
CA GLY A 98 22.74 0.98 -15.21
C GLY A 98 22.39 1.99 -16.32
N GLY A 99 22.23 3.28 -15.99
CA GLY A 99 21.82 4.33 -16.93
C GLY A 99 20.30 4.51 -17.07
N GLU A 100 19.50 3.61 -16.50
CA GLU A 100 18.05 3.69 -16.51
C GLU A 100 17.50 4.37 -15.24
N PRO A 101 16.43 5.16 -15.36
CA PRO A 101 15.81 5.80 -14.21
C PRO A 101 15.09 4.77 -13.33
N GLU A 102 15.20 4.95 -12.03
CA GLU A 102 14.47 4.19 -11.03
C GLU A 102 13.79 5.16 -10.08
N PHE A 103 12.45 5.19 -10.13
CA PHE A 103 11.66 6.02 -9.22
C PHE A 103 11.35 5.29 -7.92
N ARG A 104 11.37 6.04 -6.84
CA ARG A 104 11.02 5.60 -5.49
C ARG A 104 10.15 6.63 -4.81
N ILE A 105 9.12 6.18 -4.10
CA ILE A 105 8.26 7.04 -3.28
C ILE A 105 8.35 6.60 -1.83
N LYS A 106 8.40 7.58 -0.93
CA LYS A 106 8.27 7.37 0.51
C LYS A 106 7.45 8.47 1.17
N PHE A 107 6.82 8.13 2.29
CA PHE A 107 6.22 9.12 3.18
C PHE A 107 7.32 9.76 4.04
N LYS A 108 7.28 11.09 4.12
CA LYS A 108 8.09 11.87 5.06
C LYS A 108 7.81 11.38 6.48
N ARG A 109 8.86 11.44 7.29
CA ARG A 109 8.88 10.79 8.61
C ARG A 109 7.97 11.48 9.63
N GLU A 110 7.85 12.80 9.53
CA GLU A 110 7.07 13.64 10.43
C GLU A 110 5.56 13.30 10.38
N GLU A 111 5.11 12.79 9.23
CA GLU A 111 3.70 12.46 8.96
C GLU A 111 3.33 11.03 9.37
N CYS A 112 4.33 10.18 9.63
CA CYS A 112 4.15 8.83 10.13
C CYS A 112 4.43 8.83 11.64
N LYS A 113 3.41 9.12 12.46
CA LYS A 113 3.56 9.13 13.94
C LYS A 113 4.13 7.79 14.41
N GLY A 114 5.27 7.80 15.10
CA GLY A 114 5.90 6.58 15.63
C GLY A 114 7.01 5.97 14.75
N LYS A 115 7.44 6.64 13.68
CA LYS A 115 8.56 6.21 12.84
C LYS A 115 9.92 6.41 13.57
N ASP A 116 10.63 5.34 13.89
CA ASP A 116 12.01 5.38 14.43
C ASP A 116 13.02 5.67 13.29
N GLU A 117 14.10 6.42 13.55
CA GLU A 117 15.11 6.76 12.53
C GLU A 117 15.84 5.53 12.00
N LYS A 118 15.87 4.45 12.78
CA LYS A 118 16.55 3.21 12.46
C LYS A 118 15.67 2.22 11.70
N GLN A 119 14.43 2.59 11.37
CA GLN A 119 13.51 1.70 10.66
C GLN A 119 13.90 1.61 9.16
N PRO A 120 14.16 0.41 8.62
CA PRO A 120 14.35 0.18 7.19
C PRO A 120 13.18 0.75 6.37
N GLU A 121 13.49 1.66 5.46
CA GLU A 121 12.54 2.10 4.44
C GLU A 121 12.50 1.06 3.32
N HIS A 122 11.29 0.61 2.96
CA HIS A 122 11.07 -0.13 1.72
C HIS A 122 10.49 0.85 0.70
N PRO A 123 11.34 1.64 0.02
CA PRO A 123 10.84 2.45 -1.07
C PRO A 123 10.18 1.53 -2.09
N PHE A 124 9.05 1.96 -2.62
CA PHE A 124 8.48 1.32 -3.81
C PHE A 124 9.52 1.43 -4.92
N GLY A 125 10.11 0.31 -5.35
CA GLY A 125 11.01 0.29 -6.48
C GLY A 125 10.22 0.09 -7.78
N GLU A 126 10.69 0.70 -8.85
CA GLU A 126 10.29 0.30 -10.19
C GLU A 126 11.14 -0.90 -10.64
N GLN A 127 10.49 -1.93 -11.17
CA GLN A 127 11.19 -3.05 -11.80
C GLN A 127 10.65 -3.21 -13.22
N ILE A 128 11.39 -2.64 -14.19
CA ILE A 128 10.99 -2.65 -15.60
C ILE A 128 11.37 -3.99 -16.27
N VAL A 129 12.40 -4.67 -15.75
CA VAL A 129 12.91 -5.94 -16.28
C VAL A 129 12.92 -7.01 -15.18
N GLY A 130 12.22 -8.11 -15.43
CA GLY A 130 12.20 -9.30 -14.58
C GLY A 130 13.44 -10.18 -14.79
N PRO A 131 13.64 -11.21 -13.93
CA PRO A 131 14.78 -12.13 -14.04
C PRO A 131 14.85 -12.91 -15.36
N ASP A 132 13.73 -12.99 -16.07
CA ASP A 132 13.53 -13.66 -17.36
C ASP A 132 13.63 -12.69 -18.56
N GLY A 133 13.97 -11.43 -18.32
CA GLY A 133 13.99 -10.39 -19.35
C GLY A 133 12.61 -9.84 -19.73
N VAL A 134 11.55 -10.29 -19.05
CA VAL A 134 10.17 -9.83 -19.28
C VAL A 134 9.78 -8.86 -18.15
N PRO A 135 9.05 -7.77 -18.43
CA PRO A 135 8.54 -6.92 -17.36
C PRO A 135 7.70 -7.72 -16.37
N PRO A 136 7.90 -7.54 -15.06
CA PRO A 136 7.11 -8.25 -14.06
C PRO A 136 5.63 -7.90 -14.19
N PRO A 137 4.70 -8.76 -13.72
CA PRO A 137 3.27 -8.48 -13.81
C PRO A 137 2.91 -7.17 -13.10
N LEU A 138 1.84 -6.50 -13.54
CA LEU A 138 1.46 -5.16 -13.06
C LEU A 138 1.34 -5.07 -11.52
N PHE A 139 0.84 -6.12 -10.85
CA PHE A 139 0.74 -6.16 -9.39
C PHE A 139 2.11 -6.14 -8.68
N ALA A 140 3.19 -6.51 -9.37
CA ALA A 140 4.56 -6.46 -8.88
C ALA A 140 5.26 -5.13 -9.26
N GLN A 141 4.55 -4.21 -9.90
CA GLN A 141 5.04 -2.88 -10.28
C GLN A 141 4.26 -1.76 -9.56
N PRO A 142 4.42 -1.61 -8.23
CA PRO A 142 3.67 -0.62 -7.47
C PRO A 142 4.00 0.81 -7.88
N MET A 143 5.23 1.09 -8.34
CA MET A 143 5.63 2.42 -8.80
C MET A 143 4.92 2.88 -10.07
N LEU A 144 4.55 1.96 -10.98
CA LEU A 144 3.87 2.32 -12.21
C LEU A 144 2.48 2.94 -11.93
N HIS A 145 1.76 2.39 -10.95
CA HIS A 145 0.48 2.94 -10.49
C HIS A 145 0.66 4.32 -9.86
N TRP A 146 1.74 4.52 -9.11
CA TRP A 146 2.06 5.82 -8.51
C TRP A 146 2.41 6.86 -9.57
N LEU A 147 3.26 6.52 -10.54
CA LEU A 147 3.60 7.41 -11.66
C LEU A 147 2.34 7.82 -12.41
N ALA A 148 1.46 6.87 -12.74
CA ALA A 148 0.19 7.17 -13.39
C ALA A 148 -0.67 8.16 -12.58
N ASN A 149 -0.76 8.00 -11.26
CA ASN A 149 -1.50 8.92 -10.39
C ASN A 149 -0.88 10.31 -10.28
N ILE A 150 0.44 10.39 -10.11
CA ILE A 150 1.17 11.65 -9.95
C ILE A 150 1.10 12.46 -11.25
N ILE A 151 1.36 11.80 -12.37
CA ILE A 151 1.34 12.43 -13.70
C ILE A 151 -0.08 12.87 -14.08
N SER A 152 -1.09 12.01 -13.90
CA SER A 152 -2.48 12.39 -14.19
C SER A 152 -2.99 13.52 -13.30
N SER A 153 -2.45 13.64 -12.08
CA SER A 153 -2.76 14.74 -11.16
C SER A 153 -1.95 16.01 -11.45
N ARG A 154 -1.00 15.96 -12.40
CA ARG A 154 -0.11 17.08 -12.78
C ARG A 154 0.65 17.66 -11.60
N VAL A 155 1.11 16.80 -10.70
CA VAL A 155 1.80 17.21 -9.46
C VAL A 155 3.32 17.09 -9.55
N PHE A 156 3.86 16.45 -10.58
CA PHE A 156 5.28 16.63 -10.91
C PHE A 156 5.52 18.02 -11.48
N ALA A 157 6.60 18.67 -11.05
CA ALA A 157 7.07 19.89 -11.69
C ALA A 157 7.74 19.61 -13.06
N ASP A 158 8.46 18.48 -13.16
CA ASP A 158 9.39 18.22 -14.27
C ASP A 158 8.82 17.28 -15.36
N TYR A 159 7.78 16.50 -15.05
CA TYR A 159 7.31 15.41 -15.91
C TYR A 159 5.81 15.50 -16.18
N GLN A 160 5.42 15.42 -17.45
CA GLN A 160 4.04 15.48 -17.91
C GLN A 160 3.48 14.14 -18.40
N THR A 161 4.35 13.18 -18.72
CA THR A 161 3.95 11.83 -19.17
C THR A 161 4.82 10.76 -18.52
N VAL A 162 4.34 9.50 -18.56
CA VAL A 162 5.10 8.36 -18.01
C VAL A 162 6.36 8.14 -18.83
N GLU A 163 6.27 8.26 -20.15
CA GLU A 163 7.39 8.12 -21.08
C GLU A 163 8.48 9.16 -20.82
N GLN A 164 8.10 10.41 -20.49
CA GLN A 164 9.07 11.44 -20.10
C GLN A 164 9.79 11.09 -18.80
N ALA A 165 9.05 10.56 -17.80
CA ALA A 165 9.64 10.12 -16.54
C ALA A 165 10.62 8.97 -16.78
N LEU A 166 10.23 7.96 -17.57
CA LEU A 166 11.04 6.78 -17.88
C LEU A 166 12.19 7.07 -18.86
N ALA A 167 12.16 8.19 -19.58
CA ALA A 167 13.28 8.64 -20.42
C ALA A 167 14.29 9.53 -19.68
N ALA A 168 14.09 9.79 -18.38
CA ALA A 168 14.94 10.69 -17.63
C ALA A 168 16.39 10.20 -17.57
N ARG A 169 17.34 11.10 -17.89
CA ARG A 169 18.78 10.82 -17.88
C ARG A 169 19.47 11.47 -16.67
N PRO A 170 20.55 10.86 -16.16
CA PRO A 170 21.27 11.42 -15.02
C PRO A 170 21.82 12.80 -15.39
N PRO A 171 21.74 13.80 -14.50
CA PRO A 171 22.36 15.10 -14.75
C PRO A 171 23.87 14.93 -14.89
N LYS A 172 24.46 15.64 -15.86
CA LYS A 172 25.88 15.47 -16.26
C LYS A 172 26.89 15.61 -15.09
N ASN A 173 26.53 16.36 -14.04
CA ASN A 173 27.40 16.73 -12.92
C ASN A 173 26.78 16.51 -11.52
N SER A 174 25.73 15.70 -11.37
CA SER A 174 25.10 15.44 -10.06
C SER A 174 25.32 14.02 -9.56
N GLY A 175 25.02 13.77 -8.28
CA GLY A 175 25.03 12.43 -7.68
C GLY A 175 24.11 11.44 -8.41
N SER A 176 24.19 10.17 -8.01
CA SER A 176 23.44 9.04 -8.59
C SER A 176 21.91 9.09 -8.37
N TYR A 177 21.41 10.13 -7.71
CA TYR A 177 20.00 10.35 -7.44
C TYR A 177 19.66 11.85 -7.28
N ARG A 178 18.37 12.18 -7.40
CA ARG A 178 17.79 13.48 -7.05
C ARG A 178 16.40 13.30 -6.42
N VAL A 179 15.97 14.27 -5.62
CA VAL A 179 14.57 14.38 -5.19
C VAL A 179 13.80 15.17 -6.24
N VAL A 180 12.70 14.63 -6.75
CA VAL A 180 11.86 15.27 -7.76
C VAL A 180 10.91 16.25 -7.06
N PRO A 181 10.95 17.55 -7.41
CA PRO A 181 10.08 18.53 -6.77
C PRO A 181 8.62 18.35 -7.19
N TRP A 182 7.72 18.57 -6.23
CA TRP A 182 6.30 18.70 -6.49
C TRP A 182 5.98 20.07 -7.10
N ALA A 183 4.91 20.15 -7.88
CA ALA A 183 4.42 21.43 -8.38
C ALA A 183 3.89 22.26 -7.20
N LYS A 184 4.46 23.47 -6.99
CA LYS A 184 4.18 24.31 -5.80
C LYS A 184 2.70 24.56 -5.51
N ALA A 185 1.90 24.72 -6.56
CA ALA A 185 0.46 24.93 -6.42
C ALA A 185 -0.32 23.68 -5.96
N LYS A 186 0.34 22.52 -5.86
CA LYS A 186 -0.27 21.19 -5.67
C LYS A 186 0.22 20.44 -4.44
N GLU A 187 1.23 20.97 -3.74
CA GLU A 187 1.86 20.34 -2.57
C GLU A 187 0.84 19.96 -1.48
N ASN A 188 -0.16 20.82 -1.24
CA ASN A 188 -1.21 20.61 -0.24
C ASN A 188 -2.45 19.87 -0.77
N GLU A 189 -2.44 19.39 -2.03
CA GLU A 189 -3.55 18.60 -2.54
C GLU A 189 -3.51 17.16 -1.97
N PRO A 190 -4.66 16.55 -1.67
CA PRO A 190 -4.70 15.18 -1.20
C PRO A 190 -4.10 14.23 -2.24
N VAL A 191 -3.25 13.32 -1.77
CA VAL A 191 -2.69 12.24 -2.57
C VAL A 191 -3.79 11.28 -3.00
N PHE A 192 -4.65 10.92 -2.04
CA PHE A 192 -5.84 10.08 -2.24
C PHE A 192 -7.11 10.91 -2.06
N PRO A 193 -7.66 11.50 -3.14
CA PRO A 193 -8.86 12.31 -3.08
C PRO A 193 -10.11 11.46 -2.84
N LYS A 194 -11.15 12.09 -2.30
CA LYS A 194 -12.51 11.56 -2.35
C LYS A 194 -13.00 11.60 -3.79
N TRP A 195 -13.26 10.43 -4.37
CA TRP A 195 -13.93 10.31 -5.66
C TRP A 195 -15.45 10.51 -5.54
N THR A 196 -16.01 11.18 -6.53
CA THR A 196 -17.45 11.40 -6.67
C THR A 196 -17.91 11.00 -8.07
N ALA A 197 -19.22 11.04 -8.31
CA ALA A 197 -19.80 10.91 -9.64
C ALA A 197 -19.18 11.89 -10.67
N ASN A 198 -18.75 13.07 -10.20
CA ASN A 198 -18.18 14.13 -11.03
C ASN A 198 -16.65 14.06 -11.13
N GLY A 199 -16.04 12.99 -10.63
CA GLY A 199 -14.59 12.78 -10.67
C GLY A 199 -13.89 13.12 -9.36
N ARG A 200 -12.63 13.52 -9.48
CA ARG A 200 -11.69 13.77 -8.38
C ARG A 200 -12.14 14.97 -7.54
N GLY A 201 -12.38 14.73 -6.25
CA GLY A 201 -12.70 15.79 -5.28
C GLY A 201 -11.46 16.47 -4.70
N LYS A 202 -11.70 17.59 -3.99
CA LYS A 202 -10.64 18.36 -3.29
C LYS A 202 -10.35 17.89 -1.86
N LYS A 203 -11.21 17.04 -1.30
CA LYS A 203 -11.07 16.54 0.08
C LYS A 203 -10.35 15.19 0.07
N PRO A 204 -9.55 14.86 1.09
CA PRO A 204 -8.96 13.54 1.22
C PRO A 204 -10.04 12.48 1.37
N ARG A 205 -9.71 11.26 0.98
CA ARG A 205 -10.53 10.08 1.25
C ARG A 205 -10.55 9.80 2.75
N THR A 206 -11.69 9.34 3.26
CA THR A 206 -11.80 8.98 4.67
C THR A 206 -11.31 7.55 4.92
N PRO A 207 -10.66 7.27 6.07
CA PRO A 207 -10.23 5.92 6.46
C PRO A 207 -11.37 4.90 6.40
N THR A 208 -12.54 5.27 6.91
CA THR A 208 -13.74 4.41 6.89
C THR A 208 -14.20 4.09 5.46
N SER A 209 -14.19 5.07 4.57
CA SER A 209 -14.56 4.85 3.17
C SER A 209 -13.60 3.90 2.48
N TRP A 210 -12.29 4.03 2.74
CA TRP A 210 -11.30 3.13 2.17
C TRP A 210 -11.44 1.71 2.74
N ALA A 211 -11.54 1.57 4.06
CA ALA A 211 -11.68 0.27 4.72
C ALA A 211 -12.90 -0.51 4.20
N ASN A 212 -14.04 0.16 4.01
CA ASN A 212 -15.24 -0.48 3.47
C ASN A 212 -15.04 -0.93 2.02
N GLN A 213 -14.44 -0.09 1.16
CA GLN A 213 -14.19 -0.45 -0.24
C GLN A 213 -13.19 -1.61 -0.37
N ALA A 214 -12.13 -1.60 0.43
CA ALA A 214 -11.13 -2.65 0.43
C ALA A 214 -11.73 -3.98 0.93
N TYR A 215 -12.64 -3.91 1.91
CA TYR A 215 -13.41 -5.06 2.37
C TYR A 215 -14.36 -5.61 1.29
N ASP A 216 -15.12 -4.74 0.61
CA ASP A 216 -15.99 -5.17 -0.49
C ASP A 216 -15.19 -5.79 -1.64
N TRP A 217 -14.02 -5.24 -1.94
CA TRP A 217 -13.09 -5.80 -2.90
C TRP A 217 -12.60 -7.19 -2.48
N ALA A 218 -12.18 -7.36 -1.23
CA ALA A 218 -11.78 -8.66 -0.71
C ALA A 218 -12.91 -9.69 -0.81
N ARG A 219 -14.16 -9.31 -0.48
CA ARG A 219 -15.34 -10.18 -0.64
C ARG A 219 -15.53 -10.62 -2.09
N ARG A 220 -15.41 -9.69 -3.05
CA ARG A 220 -15.49 -10.01 -4.49
C ARG A 220 -14.34 -10.90 -4.96
N ALA A 221 -13.19 -10.87 -4.28
CA ALA A 221 -12.09 -11.79 -4.51
C ALA A 221 -12.25 -13.14 -3.78
N ASN A 222 -13.44 -13.46 -3.26
CA ASN A 222 -13.77 -14.66 -2.49
C ASN A 222 -12.99 -14.82 -1.18
N PHE A 223 -12.66 -13.71 -0.52
CA PHE A 223 -12.09 -13.75 0.81
C PHE A 223 -13.20 -13.92 1.84
N VAL A 224 -13.06 -14.91 2.72
CA VAL A 224 -13.88 -15.01 3.93
C VAL A 224 -13.71 -13.72 4.73
N THR A 225 -14.82 -13.16 5.19
CA THR A 225 -14.95 -11.82 5.80
C THR A 225 -14.03 -11.57 7.01
N GLN A 226 -13.46 -12.63 7.58
CA GLN A 226 -12.53 -12.57 8.71
C GLN A 226 -11.06 -12.42 8.29
N VAL A 227 -10.71 -12.54 7.00
CA VAL A 227 -9.31 -12.54 6.52
C VAL A 227 -8.82 -11.13 6.16
N PHE A 228 -9.70 -10.25 5.69
CA PHE A 228 -9.29 -8.94 5.20
C PHE A 228 -9.74 -7.79 6.11
N GLY A 229 -8.84 -7.37 7.00
CA GLY A 229 -8.90 -6.07 7.66
C GLY A 229 -7.66 -5.26 7.30
N MET A 230 -7.73 -3.93 7.29
CA MET A 230 -6.60 -3.05 6.92
C MET A 230 -5.37 -3.20 7.81
N TYR A 231 -5.49 -3.89 8.94
CA TYR A 231 -4.37 -4.29 9.79
C TYR A 231 -3.65 -5.57 9.33
N ALA A 232 -4.25 -6.40 8.48
CA ALA A 232 -3.67 -7.66 8.00
C ALA A 232 -2.42 -7.47 7.12
N PRO A 233 -2.36 -6.49 6.18
CA PRO A 233 -1.14 -6.16 5.45
C PRO A 233 0.00 -5.68 6.38
N ARG A 234 -0.33 -4.78 7.32
CA ARG A 234 0.63 -4.31 8.33
C ARG A 234 1.18 -5.47 9.16
N ARG A 235 0.32 -6.39 9.62
CA ARG A 235 0.77 -7.59 10.38
C ARG A 235 1.71 -8.47 9.56
N ALA A 236 1.43 -8.66 8.27
CA ALA A 236 2.30 -9.45 7.39
C ALA A 236 3.71 -8.82 7.28
N GLN A 237 3.80 -7.51 7.13
CA GLN A 237 5.08 -6.80 7.16
C GLN A 237 5.80 -6.97 8.50
N LEU A 238 5.09 -6.78 9.63
CA LEU A 238 5.66 -6.92 10.97
C LEU A 238 6.22 -8.33 11.19
N ILE A 239 5.55 -9.37 10.70
CA ILE A 239 6.02 -10.76 10.79
C ILE A 239 7.25 -10.98 9.89
N ASN A 240 7.23 -10.49 8.65
CA ASN A 240 8.36 -10.61 7.73
C ASN A 240 9.62 -9.94 8.27
N VAL A 241 9.44 -8.82 8.97
CA VAL A 241 10.50 -8.13 9.71
C VAL A 241 10.92 -8.92 10.95
N ASN A 242 9.98 -9.43 11.75
CA ASN A 242 10.28 -10.18 12.98
C ASN A 242 11.09 -11.46 12.73
N ASN A 243 11.00 -12.05 11.54
CA ASN A 243 11.81 -13.20 11.16
C ASN A 243 13.23 -12.84 10.70
N LYS A 244 13.56 -11.54 10.59
CA LYS A 244 14.84 -11.02 10.10
C LYS A 244 15.52 -10.02 11.05
N TYR A 245 14.80 -9.48 12.03
CA TYR A 245 15.25 -8.39 12.92
C TYR A 245 14.83 -8.66 14.38
N SER A 246 15.56 -8.09 15.35
CA SER A 246 15.32 -8.28 16.79
C SER A 246 13.99 -7.68 17.30
N LEU A 247 13.49 -8.13 18.45
CA LEU A 247 12.21 -7.65 19.04
C LEU A 247 12.18 -6.12 19.25
N GLY A 248 13.32 -5.51 19.59
CA GLY A 248 13.45 -4.05 19.69
C GLY A 248 13.39 -3.34 18.34
N GLU A 249 13.81 -4.00 17.26
CA GLU A 249 13.67 -3.50 15.89
C GLU A 249 12.25 -3.70 15.37
N VAL A 250 11.58 -4.80 15.72
CA VAL A 250 10.19 -5.09 15.35
C VAL A 250 9.20 -4.09 15.95
N LEU A 251 9.45 -3.64 17.18
CA LEU A 251 8.68 -2.57 17.81
C LEU A 251 8.81 -1.23 17.08
N ARG A 252 9.90 -0.99 16.34
CA ARG A 252 10.09 0.20 15.48
C ARG A 252 9.26 0.17 14.21
N PHE A 253 8.82 -1.01 13.75
CA PHE A 253 7.90 -1.14 12.61
C PHE A 253 6.42 -1.09 13.03
N ALA A 254 6.15 -1.40 14.30
CA ALA A 254 4.82 -1.56 14.85
C ALA A 254 4.25 -0.28 15.50
N SER A 255 5.05 0.78 15.65
CA SER A 255 4.61 2.09 16.13
C SER A 255 4.05 3.00 15.06
#